data_AF-A0A519WM68-F1
#
_entry.id   AF-A0A519WM68-F1
#
_cell.length_a   1.000
_cell.length_b   1.000
_cell.length_c   1.000
_cell.angle_alpha   90.00
_cell.angle_beta   90.00
_cell.angle_gamma   90.00
#
_symmetry.space_group_name_H-M   'P 1'
#
loop_
_entity.id
_entity.type
_entity.pdbx_description
1 polymer ?
#
loop_
_entity_poly.entity_id
_entity_poly.type
_entity_poly.pdbx_seq_one_letter_code
_entity_poly.pdbx_strand_id
1 'polypeptide(L)' 'MNTRLDDKVAIVTGASRGIGLGIAERLVAEGAKVVITA' A
#
# COMPACT_ATOMS: atom_id res chain seq x y z
N MET A 1 8.23 -2.67 -16.98
CA MET A 1 8.02 -3.93 -16.26
C MET A 1 6.76 -3.73 -15.45
N ASN A 2 5.72 -4.56 -15.68
CA ASN A 2 4.44 -4.39 -15.00
C ASN A 2 4.51 -5.11 -13.64
N THR A 3 4.39 -4.38 -12.53
CA THR A 3 4.31 -5.00 -11.20
C THR A 3 2.90 -5.51 -10.91
N ARG A 4 2.77 -6.40 -9.92
CA ARG A 4 1.53 -7.15 -9.64
C ARG A 4 0.32 -6.24 -9.41
N LEU A 5 0.52 -5.04 -8.88
CA LEU A 5 -0.53 -4.11 -8.50
C LEU A 5 -0.53 -2.81 -9.32
N ASP A 6 0.07 -2.82 -10.51
CA ASP A 6 0.02 -1.66 -11.40
C ASP A 6 -1.42 -1.23 -11.68
N ASP A 7 -1.64 0.09 -11.65
CA ASP A 7 -2.93 0.77 -11.80
C ASP A 7 -4.00 0.37 -10.76
N LYS A 8 -3.62 -0.28 -9.65
CA LYS A 8 -4.53 -0.54 -8.53
C LYS A 8 -4.47 0.57 -7.49
N VAL A 9 -5.62 0.80 -6.86
CA VAL A 9 -5.76 1.70 -5.71
C VAL A 9 -6.11 0.87 -4.48
N ALA A 10 -5.41 1.08 -3.36
CA ALA A 10 -5.63 0.37 -2.11
C ALA A 10 -5.81 1.36 -0.94
N ILE A 11 -6.70 1.01 0.00
CA ILE A 11 -6.88 1.73 1.27
C ILE A 11 -6.33 0.83 2.37
N VAL A 12 -5.45 1.37 3.21
CA VAL A 12 -4.91 0.67 4.39
C VAL A 12 -5.25 1.47 5.65
N THR A 13 -6.05 0.89 6.54
CA THR A 13 -6.38 1.45 7.85
C THR A 13 -5.36 1.00 8.91
N GLY A 14 -5.28 1.68 10.05
CA GLY A 14 -4.30 1.35 11.10
C GLY A 14 -2.85 1.46 10.62
N ALA A 15 -2.59 2.27 9.59
CA ALA A 15 -1.31 2.31 8.88
C ALA A 15 -0.38 3.42 9.38
N SER A 16 -0.65 3.97 10.57
CA SER A 16 0.21 4.96 11.20
C SER A 16 1.57 4.39 11.65
N ARG A 17 1.65 3.06 11.90
CA ARG A 17 2.87 2.34 12.30
C ARG A 17 2.69 0.82 12.19
N GLY A 18 3.75 0.06 12.46
CA GLY A 18 3.70 -1.38 12.62
C GLY A 18 3.25 -2.10 11.35
N ILE A 19 2.37 -3.09 11.50
CA ILE A 19 1.93 -3.97 10.40
C ILE A 19 1.23 -3.17 9.30
N GLY A 20 0.35 -2.22 9.66
CA GLY A 20 -0.37 -1.43 8.66
C GLY A 20 0.56 -0.60 7.78
N LEU A 21 1.61 -0.01 8.38
CA LEU A 21 2.63 0.72 7.62
C LEU A 21 3.42 -0.22 6.69
N GLY A 22 3.87 -1.37 7.20
CA GLY A 22 4.61 -2.35 6.37
C GLY A 22 3.78 -2.91 5.21
N ILE A 23 2.47 -3.09 5.40
CA ILE A 23 1.55 -3.46 4.31
C ILE A 23 1.50 -2.35 3.26
N ALA A 24 1.31 -1.10 3.67
CA ALA A 24 1.24 0.03 2.74
C ALA A 24 2.54 0.16 1.91
N GLU A 25 3.71 0.04 2.55
CA GLU A 25 5.00 0.06 1.87
C GLU A 25 5.13 -1.07 0.83
N ARG A 26 4.72 -2.30 1.19
CA ARG A 26 4.79 -3.43 0.27
C ARG A 26 3.88 -3.26 -0.94
N LEU A 27 2.68 -2.71 -0.75
CA LEU A 27 1.71 -2.45 -1.82
C LEU A 27 2.22 -1.38 -2.79
N VAL A 28 2.81 -0.30 -2.28
CA VAL A 28 3.47 0.72 -3.12
C VAL A 28 4.61 0.11 -3.92
N ALA A 29 5.42 -0.75 -3.30
CA ALA A 29 6.50 -1.45 -3.99
C ALA A 29 6.02 -2.41 -5.11
N GLU A 30 4.74 -2.81 -5.11
CA GLU A 30 4.12 -3.57 -6.21
C GLU A 30 3.35 -2.69 -7.20
N GLY A 31 3.47 -1.37 -7.12
CA GLY A 31 2.90 -0.41 -8.09
C GLY A 31 1.52 0.14 -7.74
N ALA A 32 0.98 -0.20 -6.57
CA ALA A 32 -0.31 0.32 -6.14
C ALA A 32 -0.22 1.81 -5.75
N LYS A 33 -1.27 2.57 -6.02
CA LYS A 33 -1.54 3.86 -5.38
C LYS A 33 -2.23 3.59 -4.03
N VAL A 34 -1.65 4.07 -2.94
CA VAL A 34 -2.13 3.73 -1.58
C VAL A 34 -2.60 4.97 -0.85
N VAL A 35 -3.77 4.88 -0.20
CA VAL A 35 -4.28 5.85 0.77
C VAL A 35 -4.24 5.19 2.15
N ILE A 36 -3.73 5.92 3.16
CA ILE A 36 -3.62 5.43 4.53
C ILE A 36 -4.39 6.30 5.52
N THR A 37 -4.87 5.68 6.60
CA THR A 37 -5.42 6.36 7.78
C THR A 37 -4.95 5.69 9.07
N ALA A 38 -4.92 6.45 10.17
CA ALA A 38 -4.75 5.94 11.52
C ALA A 38 -5.92 5.02 11.90
#